data_AF-A0A7W3PED3-F1
#
_entry.id   AF-A0A7W3PED3-F1
#
_cell.length_a   1.000
_cell.length_b   1.000
_cell.length_c   1.000
_cell.angle_alpha   90.00
_cell.angle_beta   90.00
_cell.angle_gamma   90.00
#
_symmetry.space_group_name_H-M   'P 1'
#
loop_
_entity.id
_entity.type
_entity.pdbx_description
1 polymer ?
#
loop_
_entity_poly.entity_id
_entity_poly.type
_entity_poly.pdbx_seq_one_letter_code
_entity_poly.pdbx_strand_id
1 'polypeptide(L)'
;MTTTTARELREGRSLVEPELFHRLVRRVAEEHDHDPGMAARIVDQALAFLGTTATHQGRPLSPSDIVDPGWHEFILHTVDYTAFCEQIAGRFLHHVPTDPQDPSTRGDSAHDAIQYTVDAIAEAGFYVDTDLWPTAHSVACSQCHQGCTSSTTP
;
A
#
# COMPACT_ATOMS: atom_id res chain seq x y z
N MET A 1 -18.40 -28.40 17.83
CA MET A 1 -18.62 -27.55 16.64
C MET A 1 -17.73 -26.34 16.80
N THR A 2 -16.68 -26.23 15.99
CA THR A 2 -15.72 -25.14 16.02
C THR A 2 -16.35 -23.94 15.32
N THR A 3 -16.63 -22.87 16.05
CA THR A 3 -17.07 -21.60 15.47
C THR A 3 -15.85 -20.94 14.84
N THR A 4 -15.77 -21.00 13.51
CA THR A 4 -14.82 -20.18 12.73
C THR A 4 -15.32 -18.74 12.79
N THR A 5 -14.77 -17.94 13.68
CA THR A 5 -14.97 -16.48 13.67
C THR A 5 -14.36 -15.93 12.38
N ALA A 6 -15.18 -15.26 11.56
CA ALA A 6 -14.66 -14.49 10.43
C ALA A 6 -13.69 -13.43 10.99
N ARG A 7 -12.42 -13.48 10.58
CA ARG A 7 -11.41 -12.50 11.01
C ARG A 7 -11.76 -11.17 10.34
N GLU A 8 -12.21 -10.19 11.12
CA GLU A 8 -12.35 -8.81 10.64
C GLU A 8 -10.97 -8.32 10.18
N LEU A 9 -10.92 -7.77 8.96
CA LEU A 9 -9.69 -7.22 8.41
C LEU A 9 -9.28 -5.97 9.19
N ARG A 10 -7.99 -5.81 9.41
CA ARG A 10 -7.42 -4.67 10.14
C ARG A 10 -7.08 -3.55 9.18
N GLU A 11 -7.32 -2.31 9.57
CA GLU A 11 -6.81 -1.14 8.87
C GLU A 11 -5.37 -0.84 9.29
N GLY A 12 -4.55 -0.30 8.39
CA GLY A 12 -3.16 0.04 8.69
C GLY A 12 -3.06 1.16 9.75
N ARG A 13 -4.01 2.10 9.76
CA ARG A 13 -4.09 3.16 10.78
C ARG A 13 -4.13 2.66 12.22
N SER A 14 -4.56 1.41 12.43
CA SER A 14 -4.60 0.80 13.77
C SER A 14 -3.20 0.55 14.38
N LEU A 15 -2.13 0.71 13.59
CA LEU A 15 -0.75 0.51 14.05
C LEU A 15 -0.13 1.76 14.67
N VAL A 16 -0.80 2.92 14.60
CA VAL A 16 -0.30 4.19 15.12
C VAL A 16 -1.38 4.90 15.94
N GLU A 17 -0.97 5.84 16.79
CA GLU A 17 -1.91 6.69 17.50
C GLU A 17 -2.71 7.58 16.53
N PRO A 18 -4.00 7.86 16.81
CA PRO A 18 -4.86 8.65 15.93
C PRO A 18 -4.29 10.02 15.57
N GLU A 19 -3.61 10.69 16.53
CA GLU A 19 -2.99 11.99 16.31
C GLU A 19 -1.82 11.89 15.32
N LEU A 20 -1.02 10.83 15.39
CA LEU A 20 0.06 10.61 14.44
C LEU A 20 -0.51 10.35 13.04
N PHE A 21 -1.55 9.50 12.94
CA PHE A 21 -2.24 9.26 11.68
C PHE A 21 -2.73 10.57 11.05
N HIS A 22 -3.43 11.43 11.80
CA HIS A 22 -3.92 12.71 11.28
C HIS A 22 -2.78 13.65 10.83
N ARG A 23 -1.64 13.67 11.53
CA ARG A 23 -0.48 14.46 11.10
C ARG A 23 0.08 13.96 9.76
N LEU A 24 0.22 12.65 9.61
CA LEU A 24 0.69 12.04 8.36
C LEU A 24 -0.27 12.30 7.20
N VAL A 25 -1.58 12.15 7.43
CA VAL A 25 -2.61 12.43 6.42
C VAL A 25 -2.54 13.88 5.94
N ARG A 26 -2.43 14.83 6.88
CA ARG A 26 -2.29 16.25 6.54
C ARG A 26 -1.04 16.49 5.69
N ARG A 27 0.08 15.87 6.07
CA ARG A 27 1.35 15.99 5.36
C ARG A 27 1.26 15.47 3.93
N VAL A 28 0.71 14.27 3.75
CA VAL A 28 0.50 13.66 2.42
C VAL A 28 -0.43 14.52 1.57
N ALA A 29 -1.51 15.04 2.15
CA ALA A 29 -2.44 15.92 1.43
C ALA A 29 -1.75 17.22 0.95
N GLU A 30 -0.93 17.85 1.80
CA GLU A 30 -0.23 19.10 1.49
C GLU A 30 0.90 18.93 0.47
N GLU A 31 1.71 17.87 0.59
CA GLU A 31 2.92 17.68 -0.25
C GLU A 31 2.62 17.02 -1.61
N HIS A 32 1.56 16.21 -1.70
CA HIS A 32 1.22 15.44 -2.91
C HIS A 32 -0.08 15.89 -3.60
N ASP A 33 -0.63 17.05 -3.18
CA ASP A 33 -1.84 17.67 -3.75
C ASP A 33 -3.06 16.71 -3.80
N HIS A 34 -3.24 15.97 -2.71
CA HIS A 34 -4.35 15.03 -2.55
C HIS A 34 -5.43 15.60 -1.64
N ASP A 35 -6.69 15.27 -1.91
CA ASP A 35 -7.74 15.56 -0.94
C ASP A 35 -7.53 14.74 0.35
N PRO A 36 -8.02 15.21 1.51
CA PRO A 36 -7.81 14.52 2.79
C PRO A 36 -8.31 13.06 2.82
N GLY A 37 -9.33 12.72 2.03
CA GLY A 37 -9.85 11.36 1.93
C GLY A 37 -8.88 10.44 1.20
N MET A 38 -8.36 10.87 0.05
CA MET A 38 -7.31 10.14 -0.67
C MET A 38 -6.04 9.99 0.18
N ALA A 39 -5.57 11.07 0.80
CA ALA A 39 -4.40 11.04 1.67
C ALA A 39 -4.57 10.07 2.86
N ALA A 40 -5.77 9.99 3.45
CA ALA A 40 -6.07 9.02 4.49
C ALA A 40 -5.97 7.57 4.00
N ARG A 41 -6.46 7.27 2.80
CA ARG A 41 -6.34 5.95 2.18
C ARG A 41 -4.88 5.59 1.91
N ILE A 42 -4.09 6.54 1.39
CA ILE A 42 -2.64 6.36 1.13
C ILE A 42 -1.89 6.04 2.42
N VAL A 43 -2.07 6.85 3.48
CA VAL A 43 -1.39 6.62 4.77
C VAL A 43 -1.81 5.29 5.39
N ASP A 44 -3.10 4.93 5.31
CA ASP A 44 -3.58 3.65 5.81
C ASP A 44 -2.90 2.46 5.13
N GLN A 45 -2.86 2.47 3.79
CA GLN A 45 -2.22 1.39 3.02
C GLN A 45 -0.70 1.36 3.20
N ALA A 46 -0.04 2.52 3.38
CA ALA A 46 1.39 2.58 3.70
C ALA A 46 1.69 1.95 5.07
N LEU A 47 0.85 2.19 6.08
CA LEU A 47 0.99 1.56 7.39
C LEU A 47 0.75 0.05 7.33
N ALA A 48 -0.25 -0.41 6.57
CA ALA A 48 -0.50 -1.84 6.35
C ALA A 48 0.70 -2.51 5.66
N PHE A 49 1.29 -1.85 4.66
CA PHE A 49 2.52 -2.29 4.00
C PHE A 49 3.70 -2.40 4.98
N LEU A 50 3.91 -1.41 5.84
CA LEU A 50 4.98 -1.43 6.85
C LEU A 50 4.77 -2.52 7.90
N GLY A 51 3.54 -2.66 8.41
CA GLY A 51 3.16 -3.71 9.34
C GLY A 51 3.39 -5.12 8.77
N THR A 52 3.10 -5.29 7.48
CA THR A 52 3.38 -6.53 6.75
C THR A 52 4.88 -6.76 6.61
N THR A 53 5.62 -5.74 6.15
CA THR A 53 7.09 -5.79 5.97
C THR A 53 7.84 -6.12 7.27
N ALA A 54 7.31 -5.71 8.42
CA ALA A 54 7.91 -6.00 9.71
C ALA A 54 7.96 -7.49 10.05
N THR A 55 6.98 -8.27 9.59
CA THR A 55 6.82 -9.69 9.94
C THR A 55 7.05 -10.66 8.78
N HIS A 56 7.09 -10.13 7.55
CA HIS A 56 7.27 -10.93 6.34
C HIS A 56 8.64 -11.61 6.26
N GLN A 57 8.66 -12.89 5.90
CA GLN A 57 9.88 -13.72 5.79
C GLN A 57 10.21 -14.12 4.35
N GLY A 58 9.46 -13.62 3.36
CA GLY A 58 9.67 -13.90 1.94
C GLY A 58 10.64 -12.93 1.25
N ARG A 59 10.52 -12.81 -0.07
CA ARG A 59 11.24 -11.77 -0.83
C ARG A 59 10.81 -10.37 -0.36
N PRO A 60 11.65 -9.33 -0.52
CA PRO A 60 11.28 -7.96 -0.19
C PRO A 60 9.95 -7.55 -0.82
N LEU A 61 9.16 -6.79 -0.07
CA LEU A 61 7.91 -6.21 -0.54
C LEU A 61 8.18 -4.82 -1.14
N SER A 62 7.31 -4.40 -2.04
CA SER A 62 7.43 -3.09 -2.71
C SER A 62 6.08 -2.37 -2.66
N PRO A 63 6.03 -1.11 -2.22
CA PRO A 63 4.80 -0.33 -2.30
C PRO A 63 4.47 -0.03 -3.77
N SER A 64 3.21 0.35 -4.04
CA SER A 64 2.86 0.97 -5.32
C SER A 64 3.28 2.44 -5.32
N ASP A 65 3.42 3.03 -6.51
CA ASP A 65 3.73 4.45 -6.68
C ASP A 65 2.72 5.38 -5.95
N ILE A 66 1.47 4.93 -5.82
CA ILE A 66 0.40 5.71 -5.14
C ILE A 66 0.54 5.63 -3.61
N VAL A 67 1.00 4.49 -3.08
CA VAL A 67 1.10 4.24 -1.63
C VAL A 67 2.45 4.72 -1.06
N ASP A 68 3.52 4.65 -1.85
CA ASP A 68 4.89 5.02 -1.45
C ASP A 68 5.02 6.44 -0.84
N PRO A 69 4.31 7.49 -1.33
CA PRO A 69 4.25 8.79 -0.67
C PRO A 69 3.90 8.74 0.83
N GLY A 70 3.00 7.84 1.23
CA GLY A 70 2.64 7.68 2.65
C GLY A 70 3.82 7.20 3.50
N TRP A 71 4.66 6.32 2.96
CA TRP A 71 5.87 5.88 3.66
C TRP A 71 6.95 6.97 3.65
N HIS A 72 7.15 7.65 2.52
CA HIS A 72 8.08 8.77 2.41
C HIS A 72 7.83 9.85 3.45
N GLU A 73 6.58 10.32 3.57
CA GLU A 73 6.25 11.34 4.57
C GLU A 73 6.43 10.82 6.00
N PHE A 74 6.16 9.53 6.27
CA PHE A 74 6.35 8.99 7.61
C PHE A 74 7.82 8.94 8.02
N ILE A 75 8.75 8.59 7.12
CA ILE A 75 10.20 8.57 7.43
C ILE A 75 10.71 9.93 7.91
N LEU A 76 10.14 11.03 7.41
CA LEU A 76 10.53 12.39 7.81
C LEU A 76 10.14 12.70 9.27
N HIS A 77 9.18 11.99 9.84
CA HIS A 77 8.85 12.03 11.27
C HIS A 77 9.78 11.12 12.07
N THR A 78 11.10 11.37 11.98
CA THR A 78 12.16 10.44 12.42
C THR A 78 12.01 9.89 13.84
N VAL A 79 11.52 10.68 14.81
CA VAL A 79 11.25 10.22 16.18
C VAL A 79 10.09 9.21 16.20
N ASP A 80 8.95 9.58 15.62
CA ASP A 80 7.75 8.73 15.55
C ASP A 80 8.05 7.46 14.73
N TYR A 81 8.77 7.60 13.60
CA TYR A 81 9.11 6.50 12.70
C TYR A 81 10.06 5.48 13.34
N THR A 82 11.08 5.95 14.07
CA THR A 82 12.01 5.06 14.78
C THR A 82 11.27 4.29 15.88
N ALA A 83 10.42 4.96 16.66
CA ALA A 83 9.62 4.32 17.71
C ALA A 83 8.64 3.28 17.12
N PHE A 84 7.97 3.64 16.01
CA PHE A 84 7.08 2.74 15.29
C PHE A 84 7.82 1.49 14.79
N CYS A 85 8.96 1.64 14.13
CA CYS A 85 9.76 0.52 13.63
C CYS A 85 10.20 -0.43 14.75
N GLU A 86 10.66 0.13 15.88
CA GLU A 86 11.02 -0.68 17.05
C GLU A 86 9.81 -1.45 17.58
N GLN A 87 8.65 -0.81 17.68
CA GLN A 87 7.42 -1.43 18.17
C GLN A 87 6.95 -2.59 17.28
N ILE A 88 6.97 -2.43 15.96
CA ILE A 88 6.38 -3.43 15.05
C ILE A 88 7.37 -4.48 14.55
N ALA A 89 8.66 -4.15 14.48
CA ALA A 89 9.69 -4.99 13.87
C ALA A 89 10.88 -5.28 14.80
N GLY A 90 11.06 -4.54 15.90
CA GLY A 90 12.26 -4.60 16.75
C GLY A 90 13.54 -4.16 16.03
N ARG A 91 13.39 -3.43 14.92
CA ARG A 91 14.48 -2.92 14.07
C ARG A 91 13.97 -1.82 13.15
N PHE A 92 14.89 -0.98 12.66
CA PHE A 92 14.57 0.02 11.65
C PHE A 92 14.16 -0.63 10.32
N LEU A 93 13.08 -0.14 9.71
CA LEU A 93 12.68 -0.50 8.36
C LEU A 93 13.32 0.49 7.37
N HIS A 94 14.35 0.05 6.65
CA HIS A 94 15.03 0.92 5.70
C HIS A 94 14.23 1.06 4.41
N HIS A 95 14.03 2.30 3.95
CA HIS A 95 13.62 2.58 2.59
C HIS A 95 14.87 2.59 1.70
N VAL A 96 14.82 1.78 0.64
CA VAL A 96 15.85 1.72 -0.38
C VAL A 96 15.18 2.14 -1.68
N PRO A 97 15.49 3.33 -2.22
CA PRO A 97 14.91 3.80 -3.45
C PRO A 97 15.16 2.81 -4.59
N THR A 98 14.11 2.58 -5.36
CA THR A 98 14.16 1.79 -6.59
C THR A 98 15.12 2.45 -7.57
N ASP A 99 16.10 1.70 -8.09
CA ASP A 99 16.96 2.21 -9.16
C ASP A 99 16.13 2.32 -10.45
N PRO A 100 15.95 3.53 -11.02
CA PRO A 100 15.16 3.69 -12.23
C PRO A 100 15.70 2.89 -13.41
N GLN A 101 17.00 2.52 -13.39
CA GLN A 101 17.64 1.74 -14.45
C GLN A 101 17.53 0.23 -14.26
N ASP A 102 17.00 -0.23 -13.12
CA ASP A 102 16.80 -1.67 -12.87
C ASP A 102 15.62 -2.18 -13.72
N PRO A 103 15.84 -3.09 -14.68
CA PRO A 103 14.78 -3.62 -15.53
C PRO A 103 13.71 -4.41 -14.75
N SER A 104 14.00 -4.88 -13.54
CA SER A 104 13.03 -5.58 -12.68
C SER A 104 11.94 -4.66 -12.11
N THR A 105 12.11 -3.35 -12.26
CA THR A 105 11.25 -2.31 -11.69
C THR A 105 10.25 -1.74 -12.70
N ARG A 106 10.17 -2.36 -13.90
CA ARG A 106 9.33 -1.91 -15.01
C ARG A 106 8.48 -3.05 -15.59
N GLY A 107 7.37 -2.69 -16.22
CA GLY A 107 6.51 -3.63 -16.95
C GLY A 107 5.97 -4.75 -16.07
N ASP A 108 5.89 -5.96 -16.62
CA ASP A 108 5.30 -7.13 -15.95
C ASP A 108 5.96 -7.45 -14.60
N SER A 109 7.28 -7.27 -14.50
CA SER A 109 8.02 -7.54 -13.25
C SER A 109 7.61 -6.60 -12.11
N ALA A 110 7.28 -5.33 -12.42
CA ALA A 110 6.77 -4.39 -11.43
C ALA A 110 5.36 -4.79 -10.97
N HIS A 111 4.48 -5.18 -11.89
CA HIS A 111 3.14 -5.67 -11.56
C HIS A 111 3.19 -6.93 -10.69
N ASP A 112 4.09 -7.87 -10.98
CA ASP A 112 4.28 -9.08 -10.18
C ASP A 112 4.80 -8.78 -8.76
N ALA A 113 5.65 -7.76 -8.59
CA ALA A 113 6.11 -7.31 -7.29
C ALA A 113 4.99 -6.66 -6.46
N ILE A 114 4.16 -5.83 -7.10
CA ILE A 114 2.99 -5.20 -6.47
C ILE A 114 1.96 -6.27 -6.09
N GLN A 115 1.64 -7.21 -6.97
CA GLN A 115 0.68 -8.28 -6.68
C GLN A 115 1.15 -9.14 -5.49
N TYR A 116 2.43 -9.49 -5.46
CA TYR A 116 3.00 -10.23 -4.33
C TYR A 116 2.91 -9.46 -3.01
N THR A 117 3.06 -8.14 -3.06
CA THR A 117 2.90 -7.28 -1.89
C THR A 117 1.44 -7.25 -1.43
N VAL A 118 0.49 -7.14 -2.35
CA VAL A 118 -0.94 -7.21 -2.05
C VAL A 118 -1.31 -8.54 -1.39
N ASP A 119 -0.82 -9.66 -1.92
CA ASP A 119 -1.07 -10.99 -1.35
C ASP A 119 -0.52 -11.08 0.07
N ALA A 120 0.70 -10.60 0.31
CA ALA A 120 1.30 -10.57 1.64
C ALA A 120 0.51 -9.70 2.64
N ILE A 121 0.01 -8.54 2.22
CA ILE A 121 -0.82 -7.65 3.06
C ILE A 121 -2.14 -8.35 3.44
N ALA A 122 -2.78 -9.03 2.48
CA ALA A 122 -4.00 -9.79 2.71
C ALA A 122 -3.78 -10.97 3.67
N GLU A 123 -2.69 -11.74 3.49
CA GLU A 123 -2.31 -12.84 4.39
C GLU A 123 -2.01 -12.35 5.82
N ALA A 124 -1.37 -11.19 5.94
CA ALA A 124 -1.16 -10.50 7.21
C ALA A 124 -2.46 -10.01 7.87
N GLY A 125 -3.58 -10.02 7.13
CA GLY A 125 -4.93 -9.70 7.64
C GLY A 125 -5.28 -8.24 7.61
N PHE A 126 -4.57 -7.46 6.80
CA PHE A 126 -4.93 -6.08 6.58
C PHE A 126 -5.95 -5.96 5.45
N TYR A 127 -6.77 -4.92 5.54
CA TYR A 127 -7.62 -4.48 4.45
C TYR A 127 -6.74 -3.96 3.30
N VAL A 128 -7.05 -4.38 2.08
CA VAL A 128 -6.38 -3.93 0.85
C VAL A 128 -7.35 -3.06 0.06
N ASP A 129 -6.93 -1.82 -0.18
CA ASP A 129 -7.63 -0.88 -1.05
C ASP A 129 -7.17 -1.04 -2.51
N THR A 130 -7.90 -1.85 -3.29
CA THR A 130 -7.48 -2.24 -4.64
C THR A 130 -7.30 -1.08 -5.62
N ASP A 131 -7.88 0.09 -5.35
CA ASP A 131 -7.70 1.27 -6.21
C ASP A 131 -6.29 1.86 -6.09
N LEU A 132 -5.63 1.67 -4.94
CA LEU A 132 -4.28 2.17 -4.66
C LEU A 132 -3.19 1.16 -5.05
N TRP A 133 -3.57 -0.06 -5.42
CA TRP A 133 -2.67 -1.13 -5.81
C TRP A 133 -2.93 -1.55 -7.27
N PRO A 134 -2.25 -0.94 -8.26
CA PRO A 134 -2.42 -1.26 -9.68
C PRO A 134 -1.81 -2.63 -10.01
N THR A 135 -2.55 -3.69 -9.66
CA THR A 135 -2.26 -5.07 -10.03
C THR A 135 -2.82 -5.37 -11.42
N ALA A 136 -2.33 -6.44 -12.06
CA ALA A 136 -2.85 -6.87 -13.36
C ALA A 136 -4.38 -7.10 -13.35
N HIS A 137 -4.96 -7.46 -12.20
CA HIS A 137 -6.40 -7.65 -12.03
C HIS A 137 -7.21 -6.36 -11.90
N SER A 138 -6.67 -5.28 -11.32
CA SER A 138 -7.39 -3.99 -11.27
C SER A 138 -7.47 -3.32 -12.64
N VAL A 139 -6.45 -3.53 -13.50
CA VAL A 139 -6.47 -3.10 -14.91
C VAL A 139 -7.46 -3.93 -15.74
N ALA A 140 -7.64 -5.22 -15.45
CA ALA A 140 -8.61 -6.08 -16.15
C ALA A 140 -10.08 -5.64 -15.92
N CYS A 141 -10.41 -5.05 -14.77
CA CYS A 141 -11.74 -4.44 -14.54
C CYS A 141 -11.97 -3.18 -15.40
N SER A 142 -10.92 -2.42 -15.73
CA SER A 142 -11.01 -1.25 -16.62
C SER A 142 -11.04 -1.62 -18.11
N GLN A 143 -10.63 -2.84 -18.47
CA GLN A 143 -10.63 -3.35 -19.85
C GLN A 143 -11.98 -3.93 -20.30
N CYS A 144 -13.03 -3.89 -19.46
CA CYS A 144 -14.41 -4.25 -19.86
C CYS A 144 -15.07 -3.23 -20.83
N HIS A 145 -14.33 -2.25 -21.36
CA HIS A 145 -14.84 -1.27 -22.33
C HIS A 145 -14.15 -1.25 -23.69
N GLN A 146 -13.16 -2.11 -23.95
CA GLN A 146 -12.56 -2.26 -25.29
C GLN A 146 -13.18 -3.45 -26.03
N GLY A 147 -14.40 -3.28 -26.55
CA GLY A 147 -15.00 -4.34 -27.38
C GLY A 147 -16.46 -4.24 -27.81
N CYS A 148 -17.20 -3.16 -27.51
CA CYS A 148 -18.55 -2.98 -28.05
C CYS A 148 -18.52 -1.97 -29.20
N THR A 149 -18.28 -2.45 -30.43
CA THR A 149 -18.61 -1.67 -31.63
C THR A 149 -20.10 -1.83 -31.92
N SER A 150 -20.92 -0.84 -31.60
CA SER A 150 -22.22 -0.67 -32.25
C SER A 150 -21.97 -0.14 -33.66
N SER A 151 -21.85 -1.06 -34.61
CA SER A 151 -21.95 -0.71 -36.03
C SER A 151 -23.36 -0.20 -36.30
N THR A 152 -23.51 1.12 -36.43
CA THR A 152 -24.73 1.73 -36.97
C THR A 152 -24.79 1.48 -38.47
N THR A 153 -25.90 0.84 -38.86
CA THR A 153 -26.64 0.78 -40.13
C THR A 153 -26.10 1.45 -41.40
N PRO A 154 -26.58 0.94 -42.55
CA PRO A 154 -27.56 1.73 -43.30
C PRO A 154 -28.93 1.05 -43.43
#